data_AF-A0A660VX36-F1
#
_entry.id   AF-A0A660VX36-F1
#
_cell.length_a   1.000
_cell.length_b   1.000
_cell.length_c   1.000
_cell.angle_alpha   90.00
_cell.angle_beta   90.00
_cell.angle_gamma   90.00
#
_symmetry.space_group_name_H-M   'P 1'
#
loop_
_entity.id
_entity.type
_entity.pdbx_description
1 polymer ?
#
loop_
_entity_poly.entity_id
_entity_poly.type
_entity_poly.pdbx_seq_one_letter_code
_entity_poly.pdbx_strand_id
1 'polypeptide(L)'
;LLADEINRATPRTQSALLEVMEERTVTVMGRTRALEPPFFVFATQNPIELEGTYPLPEAQLDRFTFKVEIALEGKEEIKEILRRFAGAEEPAAEPVLQASRVLEMQALVREAVLPEPVADFIASVVLCGTPGHPKAVESVRRYVRYGPSPRAALALALTARARALSLGRPAVDFDDVRAVALPALRHRLVLNFEGETSGVDLSTVIGEMLDGARKDY
;
A
#
# COMPACT_ATOMS: atom_id res chain seq x y z
N LEU A 1 10.87 9.45 -5.53
CA LEU A 1 10.19 10.21 -6.60
C LEU A 1 8.76 10.51 -6.15
N LEU A 2 8.31 11.76 -6.23
CA LEU A 2 6.90 12.12 -6.05
C LEU A 2 6.27 12.33 -7.43
N ALA A 3 5.30 11.48 -7.78
CA ALA A 3 4.49 11.58 -8.98
C ALA A 3 3.14 12.19 -8.60
N ASP A 4 3.07 13.52 -8.65
CA ASP A 4 1.87 14.24 -8.30
C ASP A 4 0.78 14.08 -9.37
N GLU A 5 -0.46 13.85 -8.94
CA GLU A 5 -1.64 13.65 -9.79
C GLU A 5 -1.41 12.67 -10.93
N ILE A 6 -0.91 11.46 -10.61
CA ILE A 6 -0.54 10.44 -11.60
C ILE A 6 -1.71 10.10 -12.56
N ASN A 7 -2.95 10.28 -12.12
CA ASN A 7 -4.15 10.10 -12.92
C ASN A 7 -4.32 11.15 -14.03
N ARG A 8 -3.57 12.26 -14.05
CA ARG A 8 -3.59 13.23 -15.17
C ARG A 8 -2.59 12.91 -16.26
N ALA A 9 -1.61 12.06 -15.97
CA ALA A 9 -0.65 11.62 -16.96
C ALA A 9 -1.30 10.69 -17.98
N THR A 10 -0.85 10.74 -19.24
CA THR A 10 -1.33 9.81 -20.26
C THR A 10 -1.05 8.35 -19.87
N PRO A 11 -1.84 7.36 -20.34
CA PRO A 11 -1.62 5.95 -20.03
C PRO A 11 -0.20 5.45 -20.36
N ARG A 12 0.43 6.02 -21.40
CA ARG A 12 1.82 5.72 -21.77
C ARG A 12 2.81 6.21 -20.73
N THR A 13 2.62 7.42 -20.21
CA THR A 13 3.45 8.01 -19.15
C THR A 13 3.28 7.24 -17.83
N GLN A 14 2.04 6.88 -17.48
CA GLN A 14 1.75 6.04 -16.31
C GLN A 14 2.47 4.69 -16.41
N SER A 15 2.37 4.03 -17.58
CA SER A 15 3.03 2.74 -17.82
C SER A 15 4.55 2.83 -17.70
N ALA A 16 5.16 3.89 -18.25
CA ALA A 16 6.60 4.13 -18.15
C ALA A 16 7.05 4.30 -16.69
N LEU A 17 6.30 5.05 -15.87
CA LEU A 17 6.62 5.19 -14.44
C LEU A 17 6.56 3.83 -13.71
N LEU A 18 5.56 3.02 -14.01
CA LEU A 18 5.36 1.72 -13.36
C LEU A 18 6.39 0.68 -13.80
N GLU A 19 6.84 0.75 -15.05
CA GLU A 19 7.97 -0.04 -15.54
C GLU A 19 9.24 0.30 -14.76
N VAL A 20 9.50 1.59 -14.55
CA VAL A 20 10.64 2.06 -13.75
C VAL A 20 10.55 1.61 -12.28
N MET A 21 9.34 1.55 -11.72
CA MET A 21 9.12 1.03 -10.36
C MET A 21 9.50 -0.45 -10.22
N GLU A 22 9.16 -1.28 -11.20
CA GLU A 22 9.41 -2.72 -11.16
C GLU A 22 10.84 -3.07 -11.59
N GLU A 23 11.29 -2.53 -12.72
CA GLU A 23 12.57 -2.89 -13.34
C GLU A 23 13.76 -2.14 -12.73
N ARG A 24 13.50 -1.03 -12.02
CA ARG A 24 14.55 -0.15 -11.44
C ARG A 24 15.59 0.32 -12.46
N THR A 25 15.21 0.33 -13.74
CA THR A 25 16.04 0.76 -14.86
C THR A 25 15.23 1.63 -15.80
N VAL A 26 15.92 2.47 -16.56
CA VAL A 26 15.34 3.36 -17.56
C VAL A 26 16.16 3.23 -18.84
N THR A 27 15.51 3.00 -19.98
CA THR A 27 16.18 2.98 -21.28
C THR A 27 15.89 4.27 -22.05
N VAL A 28 16.93 5.05 -22.35
CA VAL A 28 16.84 6.30 -23.13
C VAL A 28 17.83 6.22 -24.29
N MET A 29 17.33 6.42 -25.51
CA MET A 29 18.15 6.41 -26.74
C MET A 29 19.01 5.14 -26.87
N GLY A 30 18.41 3.97 -26.59
CA GLY A 30 19.08 2.67 -26.67
C GLY A 30 20.08 2.39 -25.54
N ARG A 31 20.20 3.25 -24.53
CA ARG A 31 21.06 3.04 -23.36
C ARG A 31 20.22 2.84 -22.10
N THR A 32 20.35 1.66 -21.50
CA THR A 32 19.74 1.33 -20.22
C THR A 32 20.59 1.88 -19.07
N ARG A 33 19.95 2.55 -18.13
CA ARG A 33 20.56 3.12 -16.92
C ARG A 33 19.85 2.55 -15.69
N ALA A 34 20.61 2.09 -14.71
CA ALA A 34 20.05 1.69 -13.42
C ALA A 34 19.71 2.92 -12.57
N LEU A 35 18.64 2.82 -11.79
CA LEU A 35 18.32 3.82 -10.78
C LEU A 35 19.18 3.63 -9.53
N GLU A 36 19.62 4.75 -8.95
CA GLU A 36 20.39 4.73 -7.71
C GLU A 36 19.47 4.35 -6.53
N PRO A 37 19.84 3.34 -5.72
CA PRO A 37 19.09 2.97 -4.53
C PRO A 37 19.45 3.90 -3.34
N PRO A 38 18.51 4.15 -2.39
CA PRO A 38 17.14 3.66 -2.34
C PRO A 38 16.22 4.42 -3.31
N PHE A 39 15.40 3.67 -4.05
CA PHE A 39 14.38 4.21 -4.93
C PHE A 39 12.99 3.77 -4.48
N PHE A 40 12.10 4.73 -4.29
CA PHE A 40 10.68 4.52 -4.05
C PHE A 40 9.87 5.63 -4.70
N VAL A 41 8.60 5.33 -4.97
CA VAL A 41 7.65 6.24 -5.61
C VAL A 41 6.51 6.52 -4.65
N PHE A 42 6.28 7.81 -4.39
CA PHE A 42 5.01 8.31 -3.87
C PHE A 42 4.19 8.79 -5.07
N ALA A 43 2.96 8.35 -5.20
CA ALA A 43 2.04 8.84 -6.22
C ALA A 43 0.77 9.34 -5.54
N THR A 44 0.29 10.50 -5.96
CA THR A 44 -0.95 11.10 -5.46
C THR A 44 -2.02 11.01 -6.54
N GLN A 45 -3.27 10.97 -6.11
CA GLN A 45 -4.44 11.06 -6.99
C GLN A 45 -5.44 12.00 -6.34
N ASN A 46 -5.90 13.00 -7.09
CA ASN A 46 -7.01 13.84 -6.66
C ASN A 46 -8.32 13.18 -7.13
N PRO A 47 -9.21 12.74 -6.22
CA PRO A 47 -10.43 12.01 -6.58
C PRO A 47 -11.57 12.92 -7.08
N ILE A 48 -11.47 14.24 -6.93
CA ILE A 48 -12.57 15.19 -7.20
C ILE A 48 -12.59 15.65 -8.66
N GLU A 49 -11.41 15.87 -9.24
CA GLU A 49 -11.28 16.38 -10.61
C GLU A 49 -11.23 15.23 -11.61
N LEU A 50 -12.37 14.95 -12.26
CA LEU A 50 -12.50 13.84 -13.21
C LEU A 50 -12.18 14.23 -14.67
N GLU A 51 -12.23 15.52 -15.00
CA GLU A 51 -11.98 16.00 -16.37
C GLU A 51 -10.50 15.90 -16.74
N GLY A 52 -10.21 15.28 -17.89
CA GLY A 52 -8.83 15.08 -18.36
C GLY A 52 -8.03 14.05 -17.55
N THR A 53 -8.70 13.16 -16.83
CA THR A 53 -8.04 12.10 -16.06
C THR A 53 -8.13 10.73 -16.71
N TYR A 54 -7.09 9.93 -16.52
CA TYR A 54 -6.95 8.53 -16.90
C TYR A 54 -6.78 7.71 -15.62
N PRO A 55 -7.82 6.97 -15.18
CA PRO A 55 -7.71 6.14 -13.98
C PRO A 55 -6.66 5.06 -14.21
N LEU A 56 -5.88 4.76 -13.17
CA LEU A 56 -4.94 3.65 -13.23
C LEU A 56 -5.74 2.34 -13.22
N PRO A 57 -5.50 1.42 -14.19
CA PRO A 57 -6.01 0.07 -14.13
C PRO A 57 -5.63 -0.61 -12.81
N GLU A 58 -6.46 -1.53 -12.36
CA GLU A 58 -6.29 -2.24 -11.08
C GLU A 58 -5.00 -3.06 -11.06
N ALA A 59 -4.64 -3.64 -12.20
CA ALA A 59 -3.36 -4.34 -12.39
C ALA A 59 -2.14 -3.42 -12.20
N GLN A 60 -2.28 -2.12 -12.45
CA GLN A 60 -1.24 -1.12 -12.21
C GLN A 60 -1.22 -0.71 -10.74
N LEU A 61 -2.39 -0.49 -10.14
CA LEU A 61 -2.49 -0.18 -8.71
C LEU A 61 -1.91 -1.28 -7.84
N ASP A 62 -2.06 -2.55 -8.23
CA ASP A 62 -1.52 -3.71 -7.50
C ASP A 62 0.01 -3.67 -7.31
N ARG A 63 0.73 -2.87 -8.11
CA ARG A 63 2.18 -2.66 -7.97
C ARG A 63 2.56 -1.77 -6.78
N PHE A 64 1.63 -0.96 -6.28
CA PHE A 64 1.86 -0.15 -5.08
C PHE A 64 1.73 -1.00 -3.83
N THR A 65 2.71 -0.90 -2.91
CA THR A 65 2.65 -1.62 -1.63
C THR A 65 1.43 -1.17 -0.82
N PHE A 66 1.22 0.15 -0.73
CA PHE A 66 0.13 0.78 0.01
C PHE A 66 -0.67 1.77 -0.84
N LYS A 67 -1.97 1.86 -0.58
CA LYS A 67 -2.81 3.03 -0.89
C LYS A 67 -3.22 3.67 0.43
N VAL A 68 -2.88 4.94 0.61
CA VAL A 68 -3.21 5.71 1.82
C VAL A 68 -4.24 6.78 1.43
N GLU A 69 -5.32 6.86 2.19
CA GLU A 69 -6.29 7.95 2.05
C GLU A 69 -5.92 9.04 3.04
N ILE A 70 -5.73 10.26 2.52
CA ILE A 70 -5.46 11.43 3.33
C ILE A 70 -6.81 12.09 3.61
N ALA A 71 -7.27 12.01 4.86
CA ALA A 71 -8.44 12.71 5.32
C ALA A 71 -8.05 14.09 5.87
N LEU A 72 -8.94 15.08 5.71
CA LEU A 72 -8.80 16.35 6.40
C LEU A 72 -8.93 16.12 7.89
N GLU A 73 -7.92 16.57 8.63
CA GLU A 73 -7.88 16.47 10.08
C GLU A 73 -8.78 17.53 10.73
N GLY A 74 -9.00 17.40 12.04
CA GLY A 74 -9.90 18.26 12.78
C GLY A 74 -9.44 19.71 12.88
N LYS A 75 -10.28 20.54 13.49
CA LYS A 75 -9.97 21.97 13.71
C LYS A 75 -8.63 22.20 14.41
N GLU A 76 -8.25 21.35 15.35
CA GLU A 76 -7.02 21.53 16.13
C GLU A 76 -5.76 21.22 15.33
N GLU A 77 -5.77 20.18 14.49
CA GLU A 77 -4.68 19.89 13.57
C GLU A 77 -4.52 21.00 12.52
N ILE A 78 -5.63 21.51 11.96
CA ILE A 78 -5.59 22.66 11.05
C ILE A 78 -4.99 23.88 11.74
N LYS A 79 -5.38 24.15 13.00
CA LYS A 79 -4.77 25.24 13.79
C LYS A 79 -3.27 25.03 13.98
N GLU A 80 -2.82 23.80 14.19
CA GLU A 80 -1.40 23.49 14.32
C GLU A 80 -0.65 23.70 13.00
N ILE A 81 -1.20 23.26 11.87
CA ILE A 81 -0.65 23.55 10.53
C ILE A 81 -0.50 25.06 10.32
N LEU A 82 -1.55 25.83 10.63
CA LEU A 82 -1.54 27.29 10.49
C LEU A 82 -0.49 27.95 11.41
N ARG A 83 -0.33 27.47 12.65
CA ARG A 83 0.70 27.99 13.57
C ARG A 83 2.11 27.73 13.03
N ARG A 84 2.38 26.52 12.53
CA ARG A 84 3.68 26.17 11.96
C ARG A 84 3.99 26.95 10.70
N PHE A 85 3.00 27.15 9.83
CA PHE A 85 3.15 27.93 8.60
C PHE A 85 3.33 29.44 8.87
N ALA A 86 2.73 29.96 9.95
CA ALA A 86 2.87 31.36 10.36
C ALA A 86 4.23 31.67 11.04
N GLY A 87 5.00 30.66 11.41
CA GLY A 87 6.37 30.84 11.89
C GLY A 87 7.27 31.42 10.80
N ALA A 88 8.14 32.38 11.14
CA ALA A 88 9.05 33.01 10.19
C ALA A 88 10.25 32.12 9.80
N GLU A 89 10.47 31.02 10.52
CA GLU A 89 11.58 30.09 10.28
C GLU A 89 11.07 28.87 9.51
N GLU A 90 11.66 28.61 8.34
CA GLU A 90 11.50 27.34 7.66
C GLU A 90 12.16 26.24 8.50
N PRO A 91 11.44 25.15 8.86
CA PRO A 91 12.02 24.08 9.64
C PRO A 91 13.13 23.38 8.82
N ALA A 92 14.37 23.46 9.30
CA ALA A 92 15.49 22.74 8.73
C ALA A 92 15.52 21.30 9.26
N ALA A 93 15.46 20.32 8.36
CA ALA A 93 15.62 18.91 8.72
C ALA A 93 17.11 18.55 8.80
N GLU A 94 17.55 18.03 9.94
CA GLU A 94 18.91 17.49 10.08
C GLU A 94 18.98 16.04 9.57
N PRO A 95 19.97 15.69 8.75
CA PRO A 95 20.12 14.32 8.25
C PRO A 95 20.55 13.38 9.39
N VAL A 96 19.65 12.51 9.82
CA VAL A 96 19.91 11.50 10.86
C VAL A 96 20.44 10.17 10.32
N LEU A 97 20.32 9.93 9.01
CA LEU A 97 20.72 8.69 8.34
C LEU A 97 21.30 8.97 6.96
N GLN A 98 22.21 8.08 6.52
CA GLN A 98 22.73 8.05 5.15
C GLN A 98 21.97 7.01 4.30
N ALA A 99 22.01 7.19 2.98
CA ALA A 99 21.38 6.27 2.03
C ALA A 99 21.84 4.80 2.20
N SER A 100 23.14 4.58 2.44
CA SER A 100 23.70 3.25 2.72
C SER A 100 23.04 2.57 3.91
N ARG A 101 22.81 3.32 5.00
CA ARG A 101 22.15 2.81 6.20
C ARG A 101 20.68 2.46 5.95
N VAL A 102 20.00 3.21 5.09
CA VAL A 102 18.63 2.85 4.65
C VAL A 102 18.62 1.51 3.92
N LEU A 103 19.62 1.24 3.07
CA LEU A 103 19.74 -0.05 2.37
C LEU A 103 20.01 -1.21 3.33
N GLU A 104 20.86 -0.99 4.34
CA GLU A 104 21.09 -1.98 5.41
C GLU A 104 19.79 -2.29 6.17
N MET A 105 19.00 -1.25 6.50
CA MET A 105 17.69 -1.44 7.13
C MET A 105 16.72 -2.20 6.23
N GLN A 106 16.69 -1.92 4.92
CA GLN A 106 15.87 -2.67 3.97
C GLN A 106 16.27 -4.14 3.86
N ALA A 107 17.57 -4.45 3.97
CA ALA A 107 18.06 -5.82 4.05
C ALA A 107 17.58 -6.51 5.34
N LEU A 108 17.71 -5.82 6.48
CA LEU A 108 17.26 -6.33 7.78
C LEU A 108 15.75 -6.65 7.80
N VAL A 109 14.92 -5.83 7.16
CA VAL A 109 13.48 -6.12 7.01
C VAL A 109 13.23 -7.47 6.32
N ARG A 110 14.09 -7.88 5.38
CA ARG A 110 13.95 -9.18 4.70
C ARG A 110 14.38 -10.35 5.58
N GLU A 111 15.23 -10.11 6.56
CA GLU A 111 15.74 -11.10 7.51
C GLU A 111 14.84 -11.28 8.74
N ALA A 112 13.97 -10.30 9.05
CA ALA A 112 13.03 -10.41 10.15
C ALA A 112 12.19 -11.71 10.05
N VAL A 113 12.06 -12.39 11.19
CA VAL A 113 11.42 -13.70 11.27
C VAL A 113 9.93 -13.54 11.00
N LEU A 114 9.42 -14.29 10.02
CA LEU A 114 7.99 -14.49 9.81
C LEU A 114 7.66 -15.91 10.30
N PRO A 115 7.09 -16.07 11.52
CA PRO A 115 6.70 -17.37 12.02
C PRO A 115 5.68 -18.04 11.10
N GLU A 116 5.73 -19.37 10.98
CA GLU A 116 4.80 -20.14 10.14
C GLU A 116 3.32 -19.82 10.42
N PRO A 117 2.85 -19.74 11.69
CA PRO A 117 1.46 -19.38 11.96
C PRO A 117 1.06 -18.00 11.42
N VAL A 118 1.99 -17.05 11.37
CA VAL A 118 1.74 -15.70 10.83
C VAL A 118 1.74 -15.74 9.29
N ALA A 119 2.62 -16.54 8.68
CA ALA A 119 2.61 -16.76 7.23
C ALA A 119 1.28 -17.40 6.77
N ASP A 120 0.82 -18.43 7.49
CA ASP A 120 -0.45 -19.08 7.20
C ASP A 120 -1.66 -18.17 7.47
N PHE A 121 -1.58 -17.30 8.48
CA PHE A 121 -2.59 -16.26 8.70
C PHE A 121 -2.65 -15.28 7.53
N ILE A 122 -1.51 -14.77 7.03
CA ILE A 122 -1.46 -13.91 5.84
C ILE A 122 -2.09 -14.61 4.64
N ALA A 123 -1.75 -15.88 4.41
CA ALA A 123 -2.34 -16.66 3.32
C ALA A 123 -3.87 -16.78 3.50
N SER A 124 -4.32 -17.07 4.71
CA SER A 124 -5.75 -17.19 5.03
C SER A 124 -6.50 -15.87 4.82
N VAL A 125 -5.92 -14.72 5.18
CA VAL A 125 -6.49 -13.38 4.89
C VAL A 125 -6.70 -13.18 3.39
N VAL A 126 -5.70 -13.50 2.57
CA VAL A 126 -5.80 -13.38 1.10
C VAL A 126 -6.87 -14.32 0.54
N LEU A 127 -6.95 -15.55 1.04
CA LEU A 127 -7.98 -16.52 0.64
C LEU A 127 -9.39 -16.09 1.07
N CYS A 128 -9.54 -15.45 2.23
CA CYS A 128 -10.79 -14.84 2.67
C CYS A 128 -11.23 -13.67 1.77
N GLY A 129 -10.27 -12.99 1.14
CA GLY A 129 -10.50 -11.91 0.17
C GLY A 129 -10.74 -12.36 -1.27
N THR A 130 -10.61 -13.65 -1.58
CA THR A 130 -10.68 -14.17 -2.96
C THR A 130 -12.11 -14.60 -3.33
N PRO A 131 -12.82 -13.90 -4.24
CA PRO A 131 -14.15 -14.31 -4.68
C PRO A 131 -14.17 -15.74 -5.23
N GLY A 132 -15.18 -16.53 -4.84
CA GLY A 132 -15.32 -17.93 -5.25
C GLY A 132 -14.47 -18.93 -4.46
N HIS A 133 -13.57 -18.49 -3.58
CA HIS A 133 -12.83 -19.40 -2.71
C HIS A 133 -13.73 -19.91 -1.54
N PRO A 134 -13.60 -21.18 -1.10
CA PRO A 134 -14.39 -21.71 0.01
C PRO A 134 -14.23 -20.94 1.33
N LYS A 135 -13.07 -20.33 1.57
CA LYS A 135 -12.81 -19.48 2.75
C LYS A 135 -13.24 -18.02 2.59
N ALA A 136 -13.73 -17.61 1.42
CA ALA A 136 -14.15 -16.23 1.18
C ALA A 136 -15.22 -15.80 2.18
N VAL A 137 -15.08 -14.60 2.76
CA VAL A 137 -16.12 -14.04 3.64
C VAL A 137 -17.34 -13.60 2.84
N GLU A 138 -18.49 -13.48 3.51
CA GLU A 138 -19.76 -13.25 2.82
C GLU A 138 -19.78 -11.92 2.06
N SER A 139 -19.25 -10.85 2.68
CA SER A 139 -19.09 -9.55 2.02
C SER A 139 -18.25 -9.64 0.75
N VAL A 140 -17.17 -10.43 0.75
CA VAL A 140 -16.34 -10.66 -0.44
C VAL A 140 -17.12 -11.41 -1.52
N ARG A 141 -17.83 -12.49 -1.17
CA ARG A 141 -18.63 -13.25 -2.14
C ARG A 141 -19.70 -12.41 -2.80
N ARG A 142 -20.33 -11.53 -2.03
CA ARG A 142 -21.45 -10.73 -2.49
C ARG A 142 -21.01 -9.46 -3.23
N TYR A 143 -19.99 -8.77 -2.74
CA TYR A 143 -19.67 -7.42 -3.18
C TYR A 143 -18.34 -7.27 -3.90
N VAL A 144 -17.45 -8.26 -3.87
CA VAL A 144 -16.12 -8.16 -4.50
C VAL A 144 -16.11 -8.91 -5.83
N ARG A 145 -15.79 -8.19 -6.90
CA ARG A 145 -15.58 -8.74 -8.25
C ARG A 145 -14.19 -9.36 -8.40
N TYR A 146 -13.16 -8.67 -7.93
CA TYR A 146 -11.77 -9.14 -7.97
C TYR A 146 -11.13 -9.00 -6.59
N GLY A 147 -10.57 -10.11 -6.12
CA GLY A 147 -9.89 -10.20 -4.83
C GLY A 147 -8.41 -9.83 -4.90
N PRO A 148 -7.70 -9.93 -3.76
CA PRO A 148 -6.29 -9.60 -3.66
C PRO A 148 -5.43 -10.55 -4.50
N SER A 149 -4.42 -10.02 -5.18
CA SER A 149 -3.43 -10.81 -5.93
C SER A 149 -2.39 -11.46 -4.97
N PRO A 150 -1.52 -12.37 -5.46
CA PRO A 150 -0.38 -12.86 -4.67
C PRO A 150 0.54 -11.75 -4.14
N ARG A 151 0.58 -10.58 -4.79
CA ARG A 151 1.33 -9.42 -4.28
C ARG A 151 0.78 -8.90 -2.96
N ALA A 152 -0.51 -9.12 -2.67
CA ALA A 152 -1.09 -8.79 -1.38
C ALA A 152 -0.38 -9.53 -0.23
N ALA A 153 -0.17 -10.84 -0.36
CA ALA A 153 0.53 -11.64 0.64
C ALA A 153 1.98 -11.14 0.83
N LEU A 154 2.68 -10.85 -0.27
CA LEU A 154 4.04 -10.31 -0.22
C LEU A 154 4.09 -8.94 0.44
N ALA A 155 3.14 -8.06 0.14
CA ALA A 155 3.02 -6.73 0.73
C ALA A 155 2.76 -6.82 2.24
N LEU A 156 1.81 -7.66 2.66
CA LEU A 156 1.52 -7.91 4.08
C LEU A 156 2.75 -8.43 4.82
N ALA A 157 3.42 -9.46 4.29
CA ALA A 157 4.61 -10.03 4.92
C ALA A 157 5.75 -9.00 5.05
N LEU A 158 6.06 -8.28 3.97
CA LEU A 158 7.16 -7.31 3.98
C LEU A 158 6.88 -6.14 4.92
N THR A 159 5.65 -5.63 4.92
CA THR A 159 5.28 -4.46 5.73
C THR A 159 5.06 -4.81 7.20
N ALA A 160 4.56 -6.01 7.51
CA ALA A 160 4.48 -6.51 8.87
C ALA A 160 5.88 -6.72 9.48
N ARG A 161 6.85 -7.23 8.70
CA ARG A 161 8.27 -7.28 9.10
C ARG A 161 8.85 -5.90 9.40
N ALA A 162 8.60 -4.93 8.51
CA ALA A 162 9.05 -3.55 8.71
C ALA A 162 8.47 -2.94 9.99
N ARG A 163 7.19 -3.21 10.27
CA ARG A 163 6.53 -2.76 11.49
C ARG A 163 7.08 -3.44 12.75
N ALA A 164 7.28 -4.76 12.73
CA ALA A 164 7.85 -5.47 13.88
C ALA A 164 9.23 -4.90 14.26
N LEU A 165 10.10 -4.70 13.26
CA LEU A 165 11.42 -4.11 13.47
C LEU A 165 11.37 -2.65 13.93
N SER A 166 10.44 -1.83 13.42
CA SER A 166 10.29 -0.45 13.89
C SER A 166 9.84 -0.36 15.35
N LEU A 167 9.22 -1.43 15.86
CA LEU A 167 8.88 -1.62 17.27
C LEU A 167 9.96 -2.36 18.07
N GLY A 168 11.15 -2.60 17.48
CA GLY A 168 12.27 -3.27 18.14
C GLY A 168 12.11 -4.79 18.29
N ARG A 169 11.14 -5.41 17.60
CA ARG A 169 10.92 -6.86 17.64
C ARG A 169 11.51 -7.54 16.40
N PRO A 170 12.28 -8.64 16.56
CA PRO A 170 12.89 -9.36 15.44
C PRO A 170 11.92 -10.31 14.72
N ALA A 171 10.74 -10.57 15.30
CA ALA A 171 9.74 -11.48 14.77
C ALA A 171 8.38 -10.80 14.63
N VAL A 172 7.70 -11.09 13.53
CA VAL A 172 6.36 -10.60 13.21
C VAL A 172 5.31 -11.27 14.09
N ASP A 173 4.31 -10.50 14.51
CA ASP A 173 3.11 -10.97 15.21
C ASP A 173 1.84 -10.71 14.35
N PHE A 174 0.73 -11.33 14.68
CA PHE A 174 -0.56 -11.16 14.01
C PHE A 174 -1.03 -9.69 14.01
N ASP A 175 -0.75 -8.96 15.08
CA ASP A 175 -1.09 -7.53 15.19
C ASP A 175 -0.31 -6.67 14.19
N ASP A 176 0.90 -7.08 13.79
CA ASP A 176 1.65 -6.38 12.75
C ASP A 176 0.94 -6.50 11.40
N VAL A 177 0.44 -7.69 11.08
CA VAL A 177 -0.35 -7.95 9.87
C VAL A 177 -1.65 -7.16 9.90
N ARG A 178 -2.38 -7.16 11.02
CA ARG A 178 -3.63 -6.40 11.19
C ARG A 178 -3.41 -4.90 10.97
N ALA A 179 -2.35 -4.34 11.53
CA ALA A 179 -2.07 -2.91 11.45
C ALA A 179 -1.75 -2.42 10.02
N VAL A 180 -1.16 -3.28 9.18
CA VAL A 180 -0.80 -2.91 7.79
C VAL A 180 -1.83 -3.36 6.75
N ALA A 181 -2.82 -4.17 7.15
CA ALA A 181 -3.77 -4.80 6.24
C ALA A 181 -4.62 -3.80 5.44
N LEU A 182 -5.18 -2.78 6.10
CA LEU A 182 -6.04 -1.81 5.42
C LEU A 182 -5.32 -1.08 4.27
N PRO A 183 -4.18 -0.39 4.50
CA PRO A 183 -3.48 0.29 3.41
C PRO A 183 -2.87 -0.68 2.39
N ALA A 184 -2.57 -1.93 2.77
CA ALA A 184 -2.09 -2.95 1.84
C ALA A 184 -3.19 -3.54 0.95
N LEU A 185 -4.42 -3.69 1.43
CA LEU A 185 -5.42 -4.50 0.72
C LEU A 185 -6.47 -3.67 -0.03
N ARG A 186 -6.74 -2.43 0.39
CA ARG A 186 -7.88 -1.66 -0.15
C ARG A 186 -7.86 -1.43 -1.66
N HIS A 187 -6.69 -1.23 -2.27
CA HIS A 187 -6.59 -1.06 -3.72
C HIS A 187 -6.49 -2.38 -4.49
N ARG A 188 -6.52 -3.50 -3.77
CA ARG A 188 -6.48 -4.87 -4.31
C ARG A 188 -7.85 -5.57 -4.22
N LEU A 189 -8.87 -4.87 -3.73
CA LEU A 189 -10.25 -5.32 -3.70
C LEU A 189 -11.07 -4.45 -4.64
N VAL A 190 -11.65 -5.06 -5.66
CA VAL A 190 -12.48 -4.37 -6.65
C VAL A 190 -13.92 -4.75 -6.39
N LEU A 191 -14.75 -3.78 -6.04
CA LEU A 191 -16.17 -4.01 -5.82
C LEU A 191 -16.88 -4.32 -7.14
N ASN A 192 -17.98 -5.06 -7.05
CA ASN A 192 -18.95 -5.17 -8.14
C ASN A 192 -19.97 -4.02 -8.05
N PHE A 193 -20.86 -3.94 -9.06
CA PHE A 193 -21.86 -2.87 -9.12
C PHE A 193 -22.76 -2.80 -7.88
N GLU A 194 -23.12 -3.95 -7.29
CA GLU A 194 -23.92 -3.97 -6.04
C GLU A 194 -23.12 -3.38 -4.87
N GLY A 195 -21.85 -3.74 -4.74
CA GLY A 195 -20.96 -3.21 -3.71
C GLY A 195 -20.75 -1.70 -3.83
N GLU A 196 -20.55 -1.20 -5.05
CA GLU A 196 -20.42 0.24 -5.32
C GLU A 196 -21.71 1.00 -4.99
N THR A 197 -22.87 0.53 -5.48
CA THR A 197 -24.16 1.19 -5.26
C THR A 197 -24.63 1.14 -3.80
N SER A 198 -24.24 0.10 -3.06
CA SER A 198 -24.53 -0.04 -1.63
C SER A 198 -23.56 0.74 -0.74
N GLY A 199 -22.53 1.38 -1.31
CA GLY A 199 -21.52 2.12 -0.54
C GLY A 199 -20.71 1.23 0.41
N VAL A 200 -20.40 0.00 0.00
CA VAL A 200 -19.65 -0.95 0.83
C VAL A 200 -18.28 -0.38 1.18
N ASP A 201 -18.01 -0.25 2.48
CA ASP A 201 -16.70 0.19 2.96
C ASP A 201 -15.71 -0.98 2.96
N LEU A 202 -14.66 -0.85 2.17
CA LEU A 202 -13.56 -1.81 2.10
C LEU A 202 -12.84 -1.98 3.44
N SER A 203 -12.87 -0.99 4.34
CA SER A 203 -12.31 -1.13 5.69
C SER A 203 -13.04 -2.22 6.49
N THR A 204 -14.37 -2.26 6.36
CA THR A 204 -15.21 -3.30 6.97
C THR A 204 -14.95 -4.66 6.34
N VAL A 205 -14.89 -4.74 5.00
CA VAL A 205 -14.61 -6.00 4.29
C VAL A 205 -13.26 -6.58 4.68
N ILE A 206 -12.22 -5.74 4.77
CA ILE A 206 -10.88 -6.16 5.19
C ILE A 206 -10.88 -6.61 6.67
N GLY A 207 -11.63 -5.92 7.54
CA GLY A 207 -11.84 -6.35 8.92
C GLY A 207 -12.44 -7.76 9.00
N GLU A 208 -13.49 -8.02 8.22
CA GLU A 208 -14.11 -9.36 8.13
C GLU A 208 -13.12 -10.41 7.61
N MET A 209 -12.28 -10.08 6.63
CA MET A 209 -11.23 -10.98 6.14
C MET A 209 -10.23 -11.36 7.23
N LEU A 210 -9.80 -10.39 8.05
CA LEU A 210 -8.87 -10.61 9.18
C LEU A 210 -9.50 -11.48 10.26
N ASP A 211 -10.79 -11.32 10.51
CA ASP A 211 -11.52 -12.10 11.53
C ASP A 211 -11.90 -13.49 11.02
N GLY A 212 -12.20 -13.63 9.73
CA GLY A 212 -12.39 -14.91 9.05
C GLY A 212 -11.13 -15.77 9.11
N ALA A 213 -9.97 -15.18 8.83
CA ALA A 213 -8.68 -15.87 8.89
C ALA A 213 -8.27 -16.27 10.32
N ARG A 214 -8.77 -15.58 11.35
CA ARG A 214 -8.48 -15.92 12.75
C ARG A 214 -9.12 -17.23 13.18
N LYS A 215 -10.23 -17.66 12.57
CA LYS A 215 -10.94 -18.89 12.99
C LYS A 215 -10.11 -20.17 12.85
N ASP A 216 -8.98 -20.08 12.14
CA ASP A 216 -8.02 -21.17 11.96
C ASP A 216 -6.94 -21.22 13.09
N TYR A 217 -6.93 -20.28 14.06
CA TYR A 217 -5.92 -20.12 15.12
C TYR A 217 -6.51 -19.72 16.48
#